data_AF-D4X489-F1
#
_entry.id   AF-D4X489-F1
#
_cell.length_a   1.000
_cell.length_b   1.000
_cell.length_c   1.000
_cell.angle_alpha   90.00
_cell.angle_beta   90.00
_cell.angle_gamma   90.00
#
_symmetry.space_group_name_H-M   'P 1'
#
loop_
_entity.id
_entity.type
_entity.pdbx_description
1 polymer ?
#
loop_
_entity_poly.entity_id
_entity_poly.type
_entity_poly.pdbx_seq_one_letter_code
_entity_poly.pdbx_strand_id
1 'polypeptide(L)'
;MTTSSKFIVTLEVAYQHVIKVGVVAANELAALQLAESAFGSGSLWTGDCALQLLHDDFHEEGERVDLSVSHLGNGAFPPPDATVHELELHSRARRLLSFCRMVSDAAPSLTEQIVDLDRLFEVKLSARSIQQLRELLPHLAEVEPAL
;
A
#
# COMPACT_ATOMS: atom_id res chain seq x y z
N MET A 1 -45.06 -0.67 -2.09
CA MET A 1 -43.65 -1.13 -2.21
C MET A 1 -42.81 0.11 -2.48
N THR A 2 -41.94 0.51 -1.55
CA THR A 2 -40.99 1.60 -1.79
C THR A 2 -39.87 1.05 -2.69
N THR A 3 -39.89 1.41 -3.96
CA THR A 3 -38.79 1.15 -4.89
C THR A 3 -37.58 1.96 -4.43
N SER A 4 -36.55 1.31 -3.89
CA SER A 4 -35.29 1.97 -3.53
C SER A 4 -34.57 2.36 -4.81
N SER A 5 -34.25 3.64 -4.94
CA SER A 5 -33.43 4.14 -6.05
C SER A 5 -31.95 4.15 -5.68
N LYS A 6 -31.08 4.05 -6.68
CA LYS A 6 -29.62 4.13 -6.53
C LYS A 6 -29.12 5.51 -6.93
N PHE A 7 -28.05 5.94 -6.26
CA PHE A 7 -27.40 7.22 -6.47
C PHE A 7 -25.89 7.04 -6.41
N ILE A 8 -25.16 7.82 -7.20
CA ILE A 8 -23.71 8.02 -7.06
C ILE A 8 -23.52 9.34 -6.32
N VAL A 9 -22.72 9.32 -5.25
CA VAL A 9 -22.31 10.53 -4.52
C VAL A 9 -20.84 10.76 -4.83
N THR A 10 -20.54 11.91 -5.41
CA THR A 10 -19.16 12.33 -5.70
C THR A 10 -18.71 13.29 -4.60
N LEU A 11 -17.51 13.05 -4.08
CA LEU A 11 -16.83 13.92 -3.12
C LEU A 11 -15.57 14.46 -3.80
N GLU A 12 -15.48 15.77 -3.97
CA GLU A 12 -14.32 16.46 -4.50
C GLU A 12 -13.56 17.15 -3.36
N VAL A 13 -12.27 16.83 -3.23
CA VAL A 13 -11.40 17.31 -2.15
C VAL A 13 -10.17 17.94 -2.79
N ALA A 14 -9.89 19.19 -2.43
CA ALA A 14 -8.66 19.87 -2.85
C ALA A 14 -7.49 19.38 -2.00
N TYR A 15 -6.35 19.12 -2.64
CA TYR A 15 -5.13 18.71 -1.96
C TYR A 15 -3.95 19.58 -2.39
N GLN A 16 -3.11 19.95 -1.42
CA GLN A 16 -1.79 20.49 -1.63
C GLN A 16 -0.74 19.38 -1.52
N HIS A 17 0.05 19.20 -2.57
CA HIS A 17 1.21 18.31 -2.54
C HIS A 17 2.40 19.01 -1.88
N VAL A 18 2.89 18.48 -0.77
CA VAL A 18 4.03 19.04 -0.03
C VAL A 18 5.19 18.07 -0.07
N ILE A 19 6.32 18.53 -0.60
CA ILE A 19 7.57 17.78 -0.63
C ILE A 19 8.62 18.56 0.16
N LYS A 20 9.35 17.87 1.06
CA LYS A 20 10.48 18.43 1.78
C LYS A 20 11.71 17.59 1.52
N VAL A 21 12.81 18.24 1.18
CA VAL A 21 14.08 17.60 0.84
C VAL A 21 15.19 18.17 1.73
N GLY A 22 16.03 17.28 2.24
CA GLY A 22 17.25 17.60 2.94
C GLY A 22 18.33 17.89 1.91
N VAL A 23 18.86 19.12 1.92
CA VAL A 23 19.87 19.58 0.97
C VAL A 23 21.08 20.09 1.72
N VAL A 24 22.26 19.58 1.35
CA VAL A 24 23.55 20.11 1.79
C VAL A 24 24.10 20.99 0.67
N ALA A 25 24.17 22.30 0.91
CA ALA A 25 24.65 23.28 -0.07
C ALA A 25 25.38 24.44 0.61
N ALA A 26 26.12 25.21 -0.19
CA ALA A 26 26.88 26.35 0.31
C ALA A 26 26.01 27.55 0.73
N ASN A 27 24.80 27.69 0.19
CA ASN A 27 23.84 28.74 0.49
C ASN A 27 22.42 28.36 0.04
N GLU A 28 21.44 29.20 0.39
CA GLU A 28 20.02 28.99 0.09
C GLU A 28 19.72 28.87 -1.42
N LEU A 29 20.33 29.72 -2.25
CA LEU A 29 20.11 29.69 -3.69
C LEU A 29 20.61 28.37 -4.30
N ALA A 30 21.80 27.92 -3.90
CA ALA A 30 22.34 26.64 -4.33
C ALA A 30 21.48 25.47 -3.84
N ALA A 31 20.93 25.54 -2.62
CA ALA A 31 20.02 24.54 -2.10
C ALA A 31 18.73 24.43 -2.93
N LEU A 32 18.13 25.59 -3.29
CA LEU A 32 16.94 25.66 -4.13
C LEU A 32 17.20 25.09 -5.53
N GLN A 33 18.31 25.47 -6.17
CA GLN A 33 18.65 24.98 -7.51
C GLN A 33 18.87 23.46 -7.54
N LEU A 34 19.53 22.90 -6.52
CA LEU A 34 19.71 21.46 -6.40
C LEU A 34 18.36 20.74 -6.21
N ALA A 35 17.52 21.25 -5.32
CA ALA A 35 16.19 20.68 -5.08
C ALA A 35 15.29 20.74 -6.33
N GLU A 36 15.27 21.88 -7.03
CA GLU A 36 14.48 22.08 -8.24
C GLU A 36 14.94 21.18 -9.38
N SER A 37 16.26 21.06 -9.58
CA SER A 37 16.83 20.16 -10.58
C SER A 37 16.52 18.70 -10.28
N ALA A 38 16.61 18.29 -9.01
CA ALA A 38 16.29 16.92 -8.61
C ALA A 38 14.80 16.60 -8.76
N PHE A 39 13.92 17.55 -8.40
CA PHE A 39 12.47 17.43 -8.59
C PHE A 39 12.12 17.32 -10.07
N GLY A 40 12.61 18.24 -10.90
CA GLY A 40 12.32 18.26 -12.34
C GLY A 40 12.87 17.06 -13.10
N SER A 41 13.92 16.41 -12.59
CA SER A 41 14.47 15.17 -13.16
C SER A 41 13.83 13.89 -12.61
N GLY A 42 13.00 13.98 -11.57
CA GLY A 42 12.43 12.82 -10.88
C GLY A 42 13.44 12.03 -10.02
N SER A 43 14.67 12.52 -9.88
CA SER A 43 15.72 11.83 -9.13
C SER A 43 15.48 11.84 -7.62
N LEU A 44 14.58 12.66 -7.08
CA LEU A 44 14.27 12.67 -5.64
C LEU A 44 13.76 11.33 -5.10
N TRP A 45 13.12 10.52 -5.95
CA TRP A 45 12.51 9.24 -5.56
C TRP A 45 13.41 8.03 -5.85
N THR A 46 14.65 8.27 -6.29
CA THR A 46 15.61 7.20 -6.59
C THR A 46 16.53 6.95 -5.40
N GLY A 47 16.95 5.69 -5.21
CA GLY A 47 17.79 5.31 -4.07
C GLY A 47 19.23 5.84 -4.14
N ASP A 48 19.65 6.38 -5.28
CA ASP A 48 20.97 6.96 -5.54
C ASP A 48 20.99 8.50 -5.45
N CYS A 49 19.86 9.13 -5.13
CA CYS A 49 19.80 10.57 -4.96
C CYS A 49 20.67 11.00 -3.77
N ALA A 50 21.55 11.99 -4.00
CA ALA A 50 22.33 12.59 -2.93
C ALA A 50 21.46 13.48 -2.00
N LEU A 51 20.29 13.93 -2.48
CA LEU A 51 19.32 14.66 -1.67
C LEU A 51 18.45 13.67 -0.89
N GLN A 52 18.23 13.96 0.38
CA GLN A 52 17.39 13.11 1.21
C GLN A 52 15.93 13.56 1.05
N LEU A 53 15.07 12.71 0.48
CA LEU A 53 13.63 12.94 0.55
C LEU A 53 13.18 12.79 2.02
N LEU A 54 12.71 13.88 2.62
CA LEU A 54 12.31 13.92 4.03
C LEU A 54 10.80 13.76 4.21
N HIS A 55 10.04 14.29 3.26
CA HIS A 55 8.58 14.30 3.29
C HIS A 55 8.06 14.36 1.86
N ASP A 56 7.05 13.55 1.55
CA ASP A 56 6.34 13.54 0.28
C ASP A 56 4.90 13.11 0.58
N ASP A 57 4.00 14.07 0.68
CA ASP A 57 2.61 13.78 1.04
C ASP A 57 1.63 14.85 0.56
N PHE A 58 0.37 14.46 0.42
CA PHE A 58 -0.73 15.35 0.09
C PHE A 58 -1.45 15.78 1.37
N HIS A 59 -1.72 17.07 1.51
CA HIS A 59 -2.49 17.65 2.62
C HIS A 59 -3.80 18.19 2.07
N GLU A 60 -4.91 17.91 2.73
CA GLU A 60 -6.21 18.50 2.36
C GLU A 60 -6.12 20.03 2.47
N GLU A 61 -6.48 20.72 1.39
CA GLU A 61 -6.47 22.17 1.34
C GLU A 61 -7.85 22.70 1.79
N GLY A 62 -7.94 23.10 3.06
CA GLY A 62 -9.17 23.61 3.67
C GLY A 62 -10.10 22.52 4.20
N GLU A 63 -11.22 22.92 4.80
CA GLU A 63 -12.19 21.99 5.43
C GLU A 63 -13.37 21.62 4.51
N ARG A 64 -13.38 22.10 3.26
CA ARG A 64 -14.56 22.00 2.40
C ARG A 64 -14.40 20.89 1.37
N VAL A 65 -15.30 19.91 1.47
CA VAL A 65 -15.54 18.89 0.45
C VAL A 65 -16.73 19.33 -0.40
N ASP A 66 -16.58 19.36 -1.71
CA ASP A 66 -17.69 19.62 -2.61
C ASP A 66 -18.42 18.30 -2.93
N LEU A 67 -19.74 18.29 -2.71
CA LEU A 67 -20.58 17.10 -2.90
C LEU A 67 -21.49 17.29 -4.11
N SER A 68 -21.55 16.27 -4.97
CA SER A 68 -22.54 16.18 -6.03
C SER A 68 -23.19 14.80 -6.08
N VAL A 69 -24.44 14.74 -6.56
CA VAL A 69 -25.24 13.51 -6.57
C VAL A 69 -25.79 13.26 -7.96
N SER A 70 -25.58 12.04 -8.46
CA SER A 70 -26.14 11.56 -9.72
C SER A 70 -27.16 10.43 -9.48
N HIS A 71 -28.37 10.58 -10.00
CA HIS A 71 -29.43 9.57 -9.85
C HIS A 71 -29.28 8.46 -10.90
N LEU A 72 -29.19 7.22 -10.42
CA LEU A 72 -28.98 6.02 -11.24
C LEU A 72 -30.28 5.20 -11.44
N GLY A 73 -31.34 5.52 -10.69
CA GLY A 73 -32.58 4.76 -10.75
C GLY A 73 -32.36 3.30 -10.36
N ASN A 74 -32.75 2.38 -11.24
CA ASN A 74 -32.55 0.93 -11.08
C ASN A 74 -31.27 0.41 -11.76
N GLY A 75 -30.43 1.28 -12.33
CA GLY A 75 -29.19 0.89 -13.00
C GLY A 75 -28.21 0.12 -12.09
N ALA A 76 -27.22 -0.56 -12.68
CA ALA A 76 -26.14 -1.18 -11.92
C ALA A 76 -25.06 -0.14 -11.59
N PHE A 77 -24.40 -0.27 -10.42
CA PHE A 77 -23.22 0.53 -10.13
C PHE A 77 -22.07 0.16 -11.08
N PRO A 78 -21.17 1.09 -11.40
CA PRO A 78 -19.91 0.73 -12.04
C PRO A 78 -19.11 -0.25 -11.14
N PRO A 79 -18.17 -1.00 -11.71
CA PRO A 79 -17.25 -1.80 -10.91
C PRO A 79 -16.49 -0.90 -9.91
N PRO A 80 -16.02 -1.45 -8.77
CA PRO A 80 -15.16 -0.72 -7.85
C PRO A 80 -13.91 -0.18 -8.56
N ASP A 81 -13.40 0.95 -8.07
CA ASP A 81 -12.15 1.52 -8.55
C ASP A 81 -10.97 0.56 -8.33
N ALA A 82 -9.96 0.64 -9.19
CA ALA A 82 -8.75 -0.18 -9.11
C ALA A 82 -8.05 -0.08 -7.74
N THR A 83 -8.12 1.09 -7.10
CA THR A 83 -7.54 1.33 -5.77
C THR A 83 -8.13 0.40 -4.71
N VAL A 84 -9.41 0.01 -4.84
CA VAL A 84 -10.05 -0.94 -3.91
C VAL A 84 -9.36 -2.30 -4.00
N HIS A 85 -9.07 -2.74 -5.22
CA HIS A 85 -8.38 -3.99 -5.47
C HIS A 85 -6.93 -3.94 -4.97
N GLU A 86 -6.21 -2.84 -5.23
CA GLU A 86 -4.84 -2.66 -4.76
C GLU A 86 -4.74 -2.62 -3.22
N LEU A 87 -5.66 -1.93 -2.55
CA LEU A 87 -5.72 -1.90 -1.08
C LEU A 87 -5.98 -3.29 -0.50
N GLU A 88 -6.88 -4.05 -1.12
CA GLU A 88 -7.15 -5.43 -0.73
C GLU A 88 -5.91 -6.32 -0.92
N LEU A 89 -5.24 -6.19 -2.07
CA LEU A 89 -4.01 -6.92 -2.37
C LEU A 89 -2.89 -6.58 -1.37
N HIS A 90 -2.65 -5.29 -1.09
CA HIS A 90 -1.66 -4.85 -0.10
C HIS A 90 -1.99 -5.37 1.30
N SER A 91 -3.27 -5.36 1.69
CA SER A 91 -3.72 -5.90 2.99
C SER A 91 -3.49 -7.40 3.08
N ARG A 92 -3.79 -8.15 2.01
CA ARG A 92 -3.51 -9.59 1.91
C ARG A 92 -2.00 -9.87 1.96
N ALA A 93 -1.18 -9.13 1.21
CA ALA A 93 0.27 -9.26 1.19
C ALA A 93 0.90 -9.01 2.58
N ARG A 94 0.46 -7.97 3.30
CA ARG A 94 0.92 -7.70 4.67
C ARG A 94 0.55 -8.81 5.65
N ARG A 95 -0.65 -9.37 5.53
CA ARG A 95 -1.08 -10.52 6.36
C ARG A 95 -0.24 -11.77 6.07
N LEU A 96 0.05 -12.04 4.80
CA LEU A 96 0.94 -13.12 4.41
C LEU A 96 2.36 -12.91 4.95
N LEU A 97 2.93 -11.72 4.79
CA LEU A 97 4.26 -11.40 5.31
C LEU A 97 4.34 -11.57 6.84
N SER A 98 3.30 -11.13 7.56
CA SER A 98 3.19 -11.32 9.01
C SER A 98 3.20 -12.80 9.39
N PHE A 99 2.46 -13.63 8.64
CA PHE A 99 2.50 -15.08 8.82
C PHE A 99 3.89 -15.67 8.52
N CYS A 100 4.51 -15.32 7.40
CA CYS A 100 5.84 -15.81 7.05
C CYS A 100 6.88 -15.44 8.13
N ARG A 101 6.78 -14.25 8.72
CA ARG A 101 7.62 -13.84 9.87
C ARG A 101 7.37 -14.71 11.09
N MET A 102 6.11 -14.95 11.46
CA MET A 102 5.77 -15.85 12.57
C MET A 102 6.36 -17.25 12.38
N VAL A 103 6.27 -17.80 11.16
CA VAL A 103 6.87 -19.10 10.84
C VAL A 103 8.39 -19.04 10.93
N SER A 104 9.01 -18.00 10.37
CA SER A 104 10.46 -17.78 10.42
C SER A 104 10.99 -17.64 11.85
N ASP A 105 10.26 -16.94 12.72
CA ASP A 105 10.64 -16.75 14.13
C ASP A 105 10.49 -18.04 14.94
N ALA A 106 9.52 -18.89 14.59
CA ALA A 106 9.33 -20.20 15.21
C ALA A 106 10.29 -21.27 14.67
N ALA A 107 10.81 -21.09 13.45
CA ALA A 107 11.79 -21.97 12.85
C ALA A 107 13.16 -21.78 13.53
N PRO A 108 13.86 -22.87 13.91
CA PRO A 108 15.20 -22.73 14.46
C PRO A 108 16.15 -22.18 13.40
N SER A 109 17.09 -21.34 13.84
CA SER A 109 18.17 -20.86 12.98
C SER A 109 19.00 -22.04 12.47
N LEU A 110 19.12 -22.19 11.15
CA LEU A 110 19.88 -23.27 10.50
C LEU A 110 21.41 -23.08 10.59
N THR A 111 21.90 -22.19 11.45
CA THR A 111 23.33 -21.86 11.55
C THR A 111 24.15 -22.89 12.32
N GLU A 112 23.53 -23.86 13.01
CA GLU A 112 24.25 -24.91 13.71
C GLU A 112 23.78 -26.32 13.31
N GLN A 113 24.71 -27.04 12.66
CA GLN A 113 24.78 -28.49 12.48
C GLN A 113 23.72 -29.17 11.61
N ILE A 114 24.21 -30.14 10.82
CA ILE A 114 23.51 -31.11 9.95
C ILE A 114 21.97 -30.98 10.06
N VAL A 115 21.42 -30.17 9.15
CA VAL A 115 19.98 -29.93 9.08
C VAL A 115 19.32 -31.17 8.51
N ASP A 116 18.69 -31.96 9.37
CA ASP A 116 17.71 -32.93 8.92
C ASP A 116 16.49 -32.17 8.38
N LEU A 117 16.40 -32.06 7.05
CA LEU A 117 15.33 -31.34 6.35
C LEU A 117 13.96 -32.01 6.52
N ASP A 118 13.92 -33.28 6.94
CA ASP A 118 12.69 -34.03 7.21
C ASP A 118 12.20 -33.83 8.67
N ARG A 119 12.94 -33.07 9.48
CA ARG A 119 12.54 -32.75 10.84
C ARG A 119 11.30 -31.85 10.84
N LEU A 120 10.21 -32.37 11.39
CA LEU A 120 9.00 -31.60 11.64
C LEU A 120 9.20 -30.67 12.85
N PHE A 121 8.76 -29.42 12.71
CA PHE A 121 8.71 -28.44 13.80
C PHE A 121 7.26 -28.16 14.18
N GLU A 122 6.98 -28.20 15.47
CA GLU A 122 5.66 -27.83 15.99
C GLU A 122 5.56 -26.30 16.07
N VAL A 123 4.62 -25.72 15.32
CA VAL A 123 4.30 -24.29 15.39
C VAL A 123 2.94 -24.13 16.07
N LYS A 124 2.91 -23.36 17.16
CA LYS A 124 1.66 -23.03 17.86
C LYS A 124 0.96 -21.87 17.15
N LEU A 125 -0.14 -22.16 16.47
CA LEU A 125 -0.98 -21.17 15.81
C LEU A 125 -2.27 -20.96 16.61
N SER A 126 -2.75 -19.72 16.64
CA SER A 126 -4.10 -19.43 17.14
C SER A 126 -5.16 -19.85 16.11
N ALA A 127 -6.37 -20.17 16.57
CA ALA A 127 -7.50 -20.46 15.66
C ALA A 127 -7.76 -19.31 14.66
N ARG A 128 -7.56 -18.06 15.10
CA ARG A 128 -7.65 -16.87 14.23
C ARG A 128 -6.60 -16.90 13.12
N SER A 129 -5.35 -17.23 13.44
CA SER A 129 -4.26 -17.34 12.45
C SER A 129 -4.54 -18.42 11.41
N ILE A 130 -5.10 -19.56 11.84
CA ILE A 130 -5.50 -20.66 10.94
C ILE A 130 -6.63 -20.21 10.01
N GLN A 131 -7.63 -19.49 10.52
CA GLN A 131 -8.72 -18.97 9.68
C GLN A 131 -8.20 -17.96 8.66
N GLN A 132 -7.34 -17.02 9.08
CA GLN A 132 -6.73 -16.04 8.19
C GLN A 132 -5.91 -16.70 7.07
N LEU A 133 -5.16 -17.76 7.37
CA LEU A 133 -4.44 -18.52 6.34
C LEU A 133 -5.37 -19.15 5.31
N ARG A 134 -6.46 -19.78 5.77
CA ARG A 134 -7.44 -20.42 4.88
C ARG A 134 -8.11 -19.40 3.96
N GLU A 135 -8.33 -18.19 4.44
CA GLU A 135 -8.87 -17.08 3.63
C GLU A 135 -7.84 -16.53 2.63
N LEU A 136 -6.54 -16.55 2.95
CA LEU A 136 -5.48 -16.02 2.09
C LEU A 136 -5.04 -17.00 0.98
N LEU A 137 -5.02 -18.31 1.27
CA LEU A 137 -4.48 -19.33 0.35
C LEU A 137 -5.12 -19.36 -1.05
N PRO A 138 -6.46 -19.25 -1.21
CA PRO A 138 -7.08 -19.24 -2.55
C PRO A 138 -6.56 -18.10 -3.43
N HIS A 139 -6.24 -16.95 -2.84
CA HIS A 139 -5.78 -15.77 -3.56
C HIS A 139 -4.30 -15.81 -3.94
N LEU A 140 -3.53 -16.75 -3.37
CA LEU A 140 -2.14 -16.99 -3.77
C LEU A 140 -2.03 -18.05 -4.87
N ALA A 141 -3.04 -18.90 -5.03
CA ALA A 141 -3.11 -19.93 -6.05
C ALA A 141 -3.59 -19.39 -7.41
N GLU A 142 -4.25 -18.23 -7.45
CA GLU A 142 -4.76 -17.59 -8.68
C GLU A 142 -3.70 -16.74 -9.43
N VAL A 143 -2.43 -16.83 -9.07
CA VAL A 143 -1.34 -16.30 -9.91
C VAL A 143 -1.03 -17.32 -11.00
N GLU A 144 -1.88 -17.43 -12.02
CA GLU A 144 -1.39 -17.83 -13.33
C GLU A 144 -0.55 -16.67 -13.87
N PRO A 145 0.72 -16.89 -14.25
CA PRO A 145 1.46 -15.87 -14.96
C PRO A 145 0.79 -15.66 -16.32
N ALA A 146 0.24 -14.48 -16.55
CA ALA A 146 -0.08 -14.04 -17.89
C ALA A 146 1.25 -14.05 -18.69
N LEU A 147 1.36 -15.03 -19.59
CA LEU A 147 2.39 -15.10 -20.64
C LEU A 147 2.20 -13.99 -21.66
#